data_AF-A0A2V5ZMJ8-F1
#
_entry.id   AF-A0A2V5ZMJ8-F1
#
_cell.length_a   1.000
_cell.length_b   1.000
_cell.length_c   1.000
_cell.angle_alpha   90.00
_cell.angle_beta   90.00
_cell.angle_gamma   90.00
#
_symmetry.space_group_name_H-M   'P 1'
#
loop_
_entity.id
_entity.type
_entity.pdbx_description
1 polymer ?
#
loop_
_entity_poly.entity_id
_entity_poly.type
_entity_poly.pdbx_seq_one_letter_code
_entity_poly.pdbx_strand_id
1 'polypeptide(L)'
;MVAPGEDFDMPAETFSLGEPVELNAIGRALKKLWQEGEGAMARASLINLAIYSEKLGSLERNTQIIAKITEDHACRALVIGANPKSTENKVEAWINAHCHVTRAGSKQICSEQISFSIEGPCVAFLPNTVFSHLDSDLPLYLWWQDDLPEKMDPQLWAWVDRLIFDSQTWKNFNEQMGRVETAQQEAKQRIVLCDLNWTRLDKVRYAIAQFFDHPASHHHFAQIESVRVDFAPGFKSSAILLVGWLAAQLNWKTNQQQMNGSCRFLDANNRKIDIELRERSGAPIGEVAIESSTRFCVRPAQCGDLLEISRSGEHESAIPQMMPAQSNDPGG
;
A
#
# COMPACT_ATOMS: atom_id res chain seq x y z
N MET A 1 14.89 28.17 40.20
CA MET A 1 15.35 26.81 40.54
C MET A 1 14.13 25.92 40.60
N VAL A 2 13.81 25.30 39.46
CA VAL A 2 12.78 24.28 39.28
C VAL A 2 13.49 23.17 38.51
N ALA A 3 13.46 21.96 39.04
CA ALA A 3 14.18 20.81 38.50
C ALA A 3 13.65 20.43 37.10
N PRO A 4 14.51 19.99 36.16
CA PRO A 4 14.05 19.47 34.88
C PRO A 4 13.43 18.08 35.08
N GLY A 5 12.28 17.87 34.43
CA GLY A 5 11.53 16.63 34.45
C GLY A 5 12.32 15.49 33.81
N GLU A 6 12.13 14.30 34.39
CA GLU A 6 12.67 13.04 33.91
C GLU A 6 12.09 12.74 32.52
N ASP A 7 12.98 12.63 31.53
CA ASP A 7 12.66 12.04 30.23
C ASP A 7 12.26 10.57 30.47
N PHE A 8 10.99 10.26 30.20
CA PHE A 8 10.51 8.89 30.08
C PHE A 8 11.09 8.29 28.78
N ASP A 9 12.29 7.71 28.90
CA ASP A 9 12.90 6.92 27.84
C ASP A 9 12.10 5.61 27.71
N MET A 10 11.19 5.55 26.73
CA MET A 10 10.51 4.31 26.35
C MET A 10 11.58 3.33 25.85
N PRO A 11 11.67 2.11 26.41
CA PRO A 11 12.68 1.16 25.95
C PRO A 11 12.43 0.88 24.46
N ALA A 12 13.46 1.06 23.65
CA ALA A 12 13.47 0.58 22.28
C ALA A 12 13.26 -0.93 22.32
N GLU A 13 12.03 -1.40 22.07
CA GLU A 13 11.73 -2.82 21.97
C GLU A 13 12.64 -3.39 20.88
N THR A 14 13.58 -4.24 21.28
CA THR A 14 14.47 -4.95 20.37
C THR A 14 13.65 -6.05 19.70
N PHE A 15 13.01 -5.70 18.58
CA PHE A 15 12.30 -6.68 17.76
C PHE A 15 13.32 -7.71 17.22
N SER A 16 13.20 -8.94 17.69
CA SER A 16 14.05 -10.07 17.29
C SER A 16 13.39 -10.85 16.16
N LEU A 17 14.19 -11.38 15.23
CA LEU A 17 13.73 -12.32 14.20
C LEU A 17 13.26 -13.67 14.78
N GLY A 18 13.58 -13.92 16.05
CA GLY A 18 13.25 -15.13 16.78
C GLY A 18 14.40 -16.15 16.79
N GLU A 19 14.05 -17.42 16.95
CA GLU A 19 15.02 -18.51 17.08
C GLU A 19 15.47 -19.00 15.69
N PRO A 20 16.78 -19.12 15.42
CA PRO A 20 17.28 -19.66 14.16
C PRO A 20 16.90 -21.13 14.02
N VAL A 21 16.52 -21.54 12.81
CA VAL A 21 16.04 -22.89 12.52
C VAL A 21 16.48 -23.36 11.14
N GLU A 22 16.83 -24.64 11.05
CA GLU A 22 17.07 -25.32 9.77
C GLU A 22 15.77 -25.40 8.95
N LEU A 23 15.84 -25.19 7.64
CA LEU A 23 14.66 -25.16 6.76
C LEU A 23 13.77 -26.42 6.88
N ASN A 24 14.39 -27.60 6.97
CA ASN A 24 13.68 -28.87 7.10
C ASN A 24 13.09 -29.12 8.50
N ALA A 25 13.43 -28.28 9.48
CA ALA A 25 13.00 -28.39 10.86
C ALA A 25 11.92 -27.37 11.25
N ILE A 26 11.61 -26.38 10.40
CA ILE A 26 10.62 -25.32 10.65
C ILE A 26 9.29 -25.91 11.16
N GLY A 27 8.72 -26.90 10.47
CA GLY A 27 7.44 -27.49 10.87
C GLY A 27 7.48 -28.18 12.24
N ARG A 28 8.63 -28.74 12.65
CA ARG A 28 8.81 -29.30 14.01
C ARG A 28 9.00 -28.20 15.04
N ALA A 29 9.76 -27.17 14.71
CA ALA A 29 10.03 -26.05 15.59
C ALA A 29 8.75 -25.24 15.89
N LEU A 30 7.90 -25.00 14.89
CA LEU A 30 6.58 -24.39 15.10
C LEU A 30 5.70 -25.25 16.03
N LYS A 31 5.65 -26.57 15.83
CA LYS A 31 4.90 -27.46 16.73
C LYS A 31 5.40 -27.38 18.17
N LYS A 32 6.72 -27.30 18.36
CA LYS A 32 7.35 -27.15 19.67
C LYS A 32 6.97 -25.81 20.31
N LEU A 33 7.06 -24.72 19.56
CA LEU A 33 6.67 -23.37 19.99
C LEU A 33 5.22 -23.35 20.53
N TRP A 34 4.30 -24.05 19.86
CA TRP A 34 2.91 -24.14 20.29
C TRP A 34 2.66 -25.11 21.47
N GLN A 35 3.55 -26.08 21.71
CA GLN A 35 3.47 -26.98 22.85
C GLN A 35 4.03 -26.37 24.14
N GLU A 36 5.02 -25.48 24.02
CA GLU A 36 5.64 -24.78 25.14
C GLU A 36 4.82 -23.57 25.61
N GLY A 37 3.90 -23.07 24.77
CA GLY A 37 2.89 -22.10 25.18
C GLY A 37 1.86 -22.72 26.12
N GLU A 38 1.94 -22.42 27.42
CA GLU A 38 0.98 -22.88 28.42
C GLU A 38 -0.47 -22.54 27.97
N GLY A 39 -1.44 -23.38 28.35
CA GLY A 39 -2.81 -23.49 27.80
C GLY A 39 -3.73 -22.25 27.81
N ALA A 40 -3.20 -21.04 28.02
CA ALA A 40 -3.84 -19.75 27.80
C ALA A 40 -3.54 -19.13 26.40
N MET A 41 -2.66 -19.72 25.60
CA MET A 41 -2.32 -19.27 24.25
C MET A 41 -3.17 -19.98 23.20
N ALA A 42 -3.94 -19.22 22.42
CA ALA A 42 -4.70 -19.73 21.28
C ALA A 42 -3.98 -19.33 19.98
N ARG A 43 -3.53 -20.33 19.21
CA ARG A 43 -3.12 -20.12 17.82
C ARG A 43 -4.34 -19.75 17.00
N ALA A 44 -4.32 -18.56 16.41
CA ALA A 44 -5.31 -18.15 15.42
C ALA A 44 -4.56 -17.69 14.18
N SER A 45 -5.06 -18.07 13.01
CA SER A 45 -4.57 -17.55 11.75
C SER A 45 -5.74 -17.51 10.78
N LEU A 46 -5.95 -16.35 10.16
CA LEU A 46 -7.01 -16.14 9.17
C LEU A 46 -6.45 -16.03 7.75
N ILE A 47 -5.17 -15.71 7.61
CA ILE A 47 -4.47 -15.52 6.35
C ILE A 47 -3.01 -15.97 6.45
N ASN A 48 -2.42 -16.34 5.33
CA ASN A 48 -0.97 -16.34 5.14
C ASN A 48 -0.56 -14.95 4.63
N LEU A 49 0.21 -14.20 5.41
CA LEU A 49 0.74 -12.89 5.00
C LEU A 49 2.23 -13.01 4.68
N ALA A 50 2.58 -13.03 3.40
CA ALA A 50 3.96 -13.01 2.93
C ALA A 50 4.40 -11.58 2.63
N ILE A 51 5.50 -11.10 3.22
CA ILE A 51 6.10 -9.80 2.94
C ILE A 51 7.47 -10.03 2.32
N TYR A 52 7.65 -9.59 1.08
CA TYR A 52 8.90 -9.69 0.33
C TYR A 52 9.57 -8.33 0.20
N SER A 53 10.88 -8.27 0.48
CA SER A 53 11.71 -7.10 0.15
C SER A 53 13.15 -7.44 -0.16
N GLU A 54 13.75 -6.64 -1.03
CA GLU A 54 15.18 -6.65 -1.36
C GLU A 54 16.01 -5.62 -0.60
N LYS A 55 15.38 -4.82 0.28
CA LYS A 55 16.06 -3.76 1.03
C LYS A 55 16.87 -4.33 2.19
N LEU A 56 18.04 -3.76 2.43
CA LEU A 56 18.84 -4.07 3.62
C LEU A 56 18.06 -3.72 4.91
N GLY A 57 18.15 -4.60 5.91
CA GLY A 57 17.41 -4.46 7.18
C GLY A 57 15.88 -4.58 7.02
N SER A 58 15.42 -5.18 5.93
CA SER A 58 13.98 -5.41 5.70
C SER A 58 13.39 -6.44 6.66
N LEU A 59 14.16 -7.44 7.09
CA LEU A 59 13.68 -8.47 8.01
C LEU A 59 13.24 -7.86 9.35
N GLU A 60 14.07 -7.02 9.96
CA GLU A 60 13.77 -6.37 11.24
C GLU A 60 12.61 -5.38 11.09
N ARG A 61 12.64 -4.55 10.03
CA ARG A 61 11.58 -3.58 9.75
C ARG A 61 10.24 -4.27 9.50
N ASN A 62 10.22 -5.36 8.75
CA ASN A 62 8.99 -6.09 8.46
C ASN A 62 8.53 -6.90 9.67
N THR A 63 9.43 -7.38 10.53
CA THR A 63 9.07 -7.98 11.82
C THR A 63 8.33 -6.97 12.72
N GLN A 64 8.79 -5.71 12.76
CA GLN A 64 8.10 -4.63 13.47
C GLN A 64 6.70 -4.36 12.90
N ILE A 65 6.57 -4.35 11.57
CA ILE A 65 5.28 -4.18 10.90
C ILE A 65 4.34 -5.35 11.23
N ILE A 66 4.84 -6.59 11.21
CA ILE A 66 4.06 -7.77 11.58
C ILE A 66 3.61 -7.71 13.04
N ALA A 67 4.48 -7.28 13.97
CA ALA A 67 4.11 -7.14 15.37
C ALA A 67 2.87 -6.24 15.53
N LYS A 68 2.84 -5.09 14.84
CA LYS A 68 1.69 -4.17 14.81
C LYS A 68 0.46 -4.78 14.14
N ILE A 69 0.62 -5.42 12.97
CA ILE A 69 -0.51 -6.04 12.25
C ILE A 69 -1.18 -7.12 13.11
N THR A 70 -0.37 -7.89 13.83
CA THR A 70 -0.85 -9.04 14.63
C THR A 70 -1.57 -8.63 15.92
N GLU A 71 -1.52 -7.35 16.32
CA GLU A 71 -2.32 -6.81 17.42
C GLU A 71 -3.82 -6.93 17.14
N ASP A 72 -4.23 -6.62 15.91
CA ASP A 72 -5.64 -6.62 15.49
C ASP A 72 -5.97 -7.75 14.48
N HIS A 73 -4.96 -8.38 13.86
CA HIS A 73 -5.17 -9.36 12.79
C HIS A 73 -4.31 -10.62 12.97
N ALA A 74 -4.97 -11.73 13.34
CA ALA A 74 -4.29 -13.02 13.47
C ALA A 74 -3.89 -13.61 12.11
N CYS A 75 -2.60 -13.90 11.90
CA CYS A 75 -2.07 -14.43 10.65
C CYS A 75 -0.87 -15.36 10.86
N ARG A 76 -0.54 -16.13 9.81
CA ARG A 76 0.80 -16.70 9.64
C ARG A 76 1.61 -15.73 8.80
N ALA A 77 2.63 -15.12 9.39
CA ALA A 77 3.52 -14.20 8.71
C ALA A 77 4.71 -14.93 8.09
N LEU A 78 5.01 -14.65 6.82
CA LEU A 78 6.24 -15.06 6.14
C LEU A 78 7.03 -13.80 5.79
N VAL A 79 8.10 -13.50 6.52
CA VAL A 79 8.92 -12.30 6.31
C VAL A 79 10.16 -12.66 5.50
N ILE A 80 10.28 -12.14 4.28
CA ILE A 80 11.30 -12.57 3.32
C ILE A 80 12.19 -11.39 2.95
N GLY A 81 13.44 -11.46 3.37
CA GLY A 81 14.53 -10.61 2.91
C GLY A 81 15.28 -11.35 1.81
N ALA A 82 15.36 -10.76 0.63
CA ALA A 82 16.06 -11.35 -0.51
C ALA A 82 17.18 -10.45 -1.00
N ASN A 83 18.30 -11.03 -1.40
CA ASN A 83 19.39 -10.31 -2.03
C ASN A 83 19.83 -11.03 -3.30
N PRO A 84 19.14 -10.81 -4.44
CA PRO A 84 19.43 -11.50 -5.69
C PRO A 84 20.83 -11.21 -6.24
N LYS A 85 21.47 -10.11 -5.81
CA LYS A 85 22.78 -9.65 -6.27
C LYS A 85 23.94 -10.21 -5.46
N SER A 86 23.66 -10.95 -4.39
CA SER A 86 24.68 -11.57 -3.57
C SER A 86 25.47 -12.63 -4.35
N THR A 87 26.77 -12.71 -4.08
CA THR A 87 27.60 -13.82 -4.55
C THR A 87 27.47 -15.06 -3.66
N GLU A 88 26.92 -14.89 -2.45
CA GLU A 88 26.60 -15.99 -1.56
C GLU A 88 25.38 -16.73 -2.08
N ASN A 89 25.32 -18.04 -1.81
CA ASN A 89 24.18 -18.88 -2.16
C ASN A 89 23.67 -19.56 -0.89
N LYS A 90 22.93 -18.81 -0.09
CA LYS A 90 22.58 -19.15 1.28
C LYS A 90 21.12 -18.86 1.55
N VAL A 91 20.49 -19.73 2.33
CA VAL A 91 19.15 -19.50 2.87
C VAL A 91 19.20 -19.74 4.37
N GLU A 92 18.74 -18.76 5.12
CA GLU A 92 18.62 -18.84 6.58
C GLU A 92 17.17 -18.62 6.98
N ALA A 93 16.75 -19.25 8.08
CA ALA A 93 15.40 -19.11 8.58
C ALA A 93 15.35 -18.94 10.10
N TRP A 94 14.32 -18.23 10.55
CA TRP A 94 13.99 -18.02 11.96
C TRP A 94 12.51 -18.22 12.17
N ILE A 95 12.13 -18.62 13.39
CA ILE A 95 10.72 -18.65 13.82
C ILE A 95 10.50 -17.74 15.02
N ASN A 96 9.37 -17.05 15.04
CA ASN A 96 8.95 -16.20 16.14
C ASN A 96 7.43 -16.30 16.36
N ALA A 97 6.96 -15.86 17.52
CA ALA A 97 5.55 -15.73 17.85
C ALA A 97 5.24 -14.32 18.35
N HIS A 98 4.20 -13.71 17.80
CA HIS A 98 3.65 -12.45 18.24
C HIS A 98 2.38 -12.70 19.02
N CYS A 99 2.41 -12.45 20.32
CA CYS A 99 1.34 -12.80 21.25
C CYS A 99 0.77 -11.57 21.94
N HIS A 100 -0.53 -11.37 21.79
CA HIS A 100 -1.23 -10.20 22.31
C HIS A 100 -2.36 -10.62 23.23
N VAL A 101 -2.51 -9.93 24.36
CA VAL A 101 -3.63 -10.16 25.28
C VAL A 101 -4.88 -9.53 24.69
N THR A 102 -5.92 -10.33 24.52
CA THR A 102 -7.22 -9.82 24.04
C THR A 102 -7.78 -8.77 25.00
N ARG A 103 -8.55 -7.79 24.48
CA ARG A 103 -9.19 -6.74 25.31
C ARG A 103 -10.11 -7.29 26.43
N ALA A 104 -10.51 -8.55 26.35
CA ALA A 104 -11.28 -9.28 27.38
C ALA A 104 -10.40 -9.94 28.47
N GLY A 105 -9.08 -9.73 28.46
CA GLY A 105 -8.16 -9.91 29.59
C GLY A 105 -7.76 -11.33 29.97
N SER A 106 -8.28 -12.38 29.32
CA SER A 106 -8.08 -13.77 29.77
C SER A 106 -7.47 -14.73 28.74
N LYS A 107 -7.37 -14.34 27.47
CA LYS A 107 -6.77 -15.19 26.41
C LYS A 107 -5.73 -14.40 25.61
N GLN A 108 -4.60 -15.05 25.36
CA GLN A 108 -3.59 -14.54 24.43
C GLN A 108 -3.83 -15.13 23.04
N ILE A 109 -3.95 -14.27 22.03
CA ILE A 109 -3.96 -14.68 20.64
C ILE A 109 -2.55 -14.52 20.12
N CYS A 110 -2.04 -15.58 19.49
CA CYS A 110 -0.70 -15.61 18.97
C CYS A 110 -0.70 -15.87 17.47
N SER A 111 0.10 -15.09 16.76
CA SER A 111 0.42 -15.23 15.34
C SER A 111 1.86 -15.72 15.21
N GLU A 112 2.11 -16.70 14.36
CA GLU A 112 3.49 -17.15 14.08
C GLU A 112 4.11 -16.35 12.94
N GLN A 113 5.40 -16.12 13.06
CA GLN A 113 6.23 -15.55 12.02
C GLN A 113 7.32 -16.54 11.64
N ILE A 114 7.52 -16.72 10.33
CA ILE A 114 8.66 -17.44 9.76
C ILE A 114 9.43 -16.42 8.92
N SER A 115 10.70 -16.20 9.27
CA SER A 115 11.55 -15.23 8.57
C SER A 115 12.54 -15.97 7.69
N PHE A 116 12.82 -15.46 6.48
CA PHE A 116 13.80 -16.03 5.55
C PHE A 116 14.78 -14.96 5.06
N SER A 117 16.08 -15.22 5.18
CA SER A 117 17.12 -14.48 4.46
C SER A 117 17.58 -15.31 3.28
N ILE A 118 17.39 -14.81 2.06
CA ILE A 118 17.68 -15.56 0.83
C ILE A 118 18.72 -14.79 0.01
N GLU A 119 19.91 -15.35 -0.11
CA GLU A 119 21.05 -14.74 -0.79
C GLU A 119 21.31 -15.38 -2.16
N GLY A 120 21.54 -14.54 -3.17
CA GLY A 120 22.05 -14.90 -4.48
C GLY A 120 21.10 -15.76 -5.32
N PRO A 121 21.60 -16.78 -6.06
CA PRO A 121 20.78 -17.59 -6.97
C PRO A 121 19.60 -18.31 -6.30
N CYS A 122 19.66 -18.54 -4.98
CA CYS A 122 18.58 -19.15 -4.22
C CYS A 122 17.25 -18.37 -4.29
N VAL A 123 17.27 -17.07 -4.61
CA VAL A 123 16.05 -16.25 -4.76
C VAL A 123 15.11 -16.81 -5.83
N ALA A 124 15.62 -17.52 -6.84
CA ALA A 124 14.79 -18.17 -7.85
C ALA A 124 13.85 -19.23 -7.26
N PHE A 125 14.14 -19.78 -6.08
CA PHE A 125 13.30 -20.76 -5.38
C PHE A 125 12.30 -20.12 -4.41
N LEU A 126 12.14 -18.79 -4.43
CA LEU A 126 11.19 -18.06 -3.59
C LEU A 126 9.78 -18.69 -3.57
N PRO A 127 9.15 -19.04 -4.71
CA PRO A 127 7.82 -19.65 -4.69
C PRO A 127 7.79 -20.95 -3.87
N ASN A 128 8.79 -21.80 -4.01
CA ASN A 128 8.88 -23.07 -3.28
C ASN A 128 9.05 -22.83 -1.77
N THR A 129 9.87 -21.85 -1.37
CA THR A 129 10.05 -21.47 0.03
C THR A 129 8.74 -20.97 0.64
N VAL A 130 8.01 -20.11 -0.06
CA VAL A 130 6.70 -19.60 0.39
C VAL A 130 5.70 -20.75 0.52
N PHE A 131 5.53 -21.54 -0.55
CA PHE A 131 4.51 -22.59 -0.62
C PHE A 131 4.71 -23.73 0.38
N SER A 132 5.95 -24.07 0.69
CA SER A 132 6.27 -25.13 1.67
C SER A 132 5.89 -24.75 3.11
N HIS A 133 5.60 -23.47 3.35
CA HIS A 133 5.39 -22.93 4.69
C HIS A 133 4.04 -22.22 4.87
N LEU A 134 3.18 -22.26 3.86
CA LEU A 134 1.78 -21.84 3.99
C LEU A 134 1.03 -22.73 4.99
N ASP A 135 0.08 -22.13 5.68
CA ASP A 135 -1.02 -22.89 6.29
C ASP A 135 -2.03 -23.22 5.18
N SER A 136 -2.17 -24.50 4.85
CA SER A 136 -2.75 -24.98 3.59
C SER A 136 -4.19 -24.53 3.33
N ASP A 137 -4.92 -24.19 4.38
CA ASP A 137 -6.35 -23.89 4.33
C ASP A 137 -6.64 -22.38 4.28
N LEU A 138 -5.59 -21.54 4.31
CA LEU A 138 -5.72 -20.09 4.42
C LEU A 138 -5.26 -19.37 3.14
N PRO A 139 -5.93 -18.26 2.76
CA PRO A 139 -5.57 -17.50 1.56
C PRO A 139 -4.19 -16.84 1.71
N LEU A 140 -3.46 -16.72 0.60
CA LEU A 140 -2.14 -16.10 0.52
C LEU A 140 -2.23 -14.64 0.08
N TYR A 141 -1.84 -13.76 1.01
CA TYR A 141 -1.72 -12.33 0.80
C TYR A 141 -0.24 -12.02 0.65
N LEU A 142 0.18 -11.59 -0.54
CA LEU A 142 1.57 -11.28 -0.85
C LEU A 142 1.75 -9.77 -0.90
N TRP A 143 2.56 -9.22 0.00
CA TRP A 143 3.03 -7.85 -0.03
C TRP A 143 4.42 -7.77 -0.64
N TRP A 144 4.50 -7.23 -1.85
CA TRP A 144 5.75 -7.00 -2.58
C TRP A 144 6.21 -5.54 -2.40
N GLN A 145 7.32 -5.31 -1.71
CA GLN A 145 7.77 -3.95 -1.31
C GLN A 145 8.75 -3.27 -2.28
N ASP A 146 9.15 -3.96 -3.35
CA ASP A 146 10.13 -3.48 -4.33
C ASP A 146 9.50 -3.41 -5.74
N ASP A 147 10.29 -3.08 -6.76
CA ASP A 147 9.84 -3.20 -8.15
C ASP A 147 9.51 -4.68 -8.44
N LEU A 148 8.39 -4.96 -9.10
CA LEU A 148 8.07 -6.32 -9.55
C LEU A 148 9.15 -6.77 -10.54
N PRO A 149 9.55 -8.04 -10.58
CA PRO A 149 10.50 -8.57 -11.56
C PRO A 149 9.91 -8.58 -12.96
N GLU A 150 10.77 -8.56 -13.99
CA GLU A 150 10.33 -8.59 -15.40
C GLU A 150 9.63 -9.91 -15.74
N LYS A 151 10.13 -11.02 -15.18
CA LYS A 151 9.54 -12.35 -15.29
C LYS A 151 9.33 -12.85 -13.89
N MET A 152 8.07 -12.96 -13.48
CA MET A 152 7.73 -13.67 -12.26
C MET A 152 7.31 -15.10 -12.62
N ASP A 153 7.56 -16.03 -11.70
CA ASP A 153 7.11 -17.41 -11.86
C ASP A 153 5.56 -17.44 -11.90
N PRO A 154 4.94 -17.91 -12.99
CA PRO A 154 3.48 -18.04 -13.07
C PRO A 154 2.89 -18.91 -11.97
N GLN A 155 3.69 -19.83 -11.39
CA GLN A 155 3.28 -20.59 -10.22
C GLN A 155 3.03 -19.68 -9.02
N LEU A 156 3.84 -18.64 -8.79
CA LEU A 156 3.62 -17.71 -7.69
C LEU A 156 2.25 -17.04 -7.82
N TRP A 157 1.93 -16.53 -9.01
CA TRP A 157 0.64 -15.90 -9.28
C TRP A 157 -0.56 -16.83 -9.20
N ALA A 158 -0.39 -18.11 -9.50
CA ALA A 158 -1.48 -19.08 -9.42
C ALA A 158 -2.02 -19.27 -7.99
N TRP A 159 -1.22 -18.98 -6.96
CA TRP A 159 -1.57 -19.20 -5.55
C TRP A 159 -1.81 -17.91 -4.76
N VAL A 160 -1.47 -16.74 -5.32
CA VAL A 160 -1.68 -15.46 -4.63
C VAL A 160 -3.15 -15.05 -4.74
N ASP A 161 -3.85 -14.92 -3.62
CA ASP A 161 -5.22 -14.42 -3.57
C ASP A 161 -5.27 -12.88 -3.62
N ARG A 162 -4.29 -12.24 -2.96
CA ARG A 162 -4.17 -10.78 -2.90
C ARG A 162 -2.74 -10.33 -3.07
N LEU A 163 -2.50 -9.42 -4.02
CA LEU A 163 -1.21 -8.76 -4.21
C LEU A 163 -1.28 -7.34 -3.65
N ILE A 164 -0.49 -7.08 -2.61
CA ILE A 164 -0.29 -5.78 -2.00
C ILE A 164 1.02 -5.18 -2.53
N PHE A 165 0.98 -3.94 -2.99
CA PHE A 165 2.14 -3.22 -3.50
C PHE A 165 1.98 -1.72 -3.26
N ASP A 166 3.05 -0.95 -3.43
CA ASP A 166 3.01 0.50 -3.30
C ASP A 166 3.55 1.17 -4.56
N SER A 167 2.64 1.58 -5.46
CA SER A 167 3.03 2.16 -6.74
C SER A 167 3.69 3.54 -6.64
N GLN A 168 3.68 4.16 -5.45
CA GLN A 168 4.43 5.38 -5.15
C GLN A 168 5.94 5.12 -5.13
N THR A 169 6.35 3.91 -4.73
CA THR A 169 7.77 3.57 -4.52
C THR A 169 8.47 3.11 -5.80
N TRP A 170 7.71 2.86 -6.87
CA TRP A 170 8.23 2.36 -8.12
C TRP A 170 9.06 3.38 -8.89
N LYS A 171 10.16 2.90 -9.48
CA LYS A 171 11.04 3.74 -10.31
C LYS A 171 10.39 4.12 -11.63
N ASN A 172 9.66 3.18 -12.24
CA ASN A 172 8.97 3.35 -13.51
C ASN A 172 7.53 2.86 -13.40
N PHE A 173 6.62 3.78 -13.04
CA PHE A 173 5.21 3.48 -12.82
C PHE A 173 4.55 2.79 -14.01
N ASN A 174 4.79 3.24 -15.24
CA ASN A 174 4.13 2.70 -16.44
C ASN A 174 4.56 1.25 -16.70
N GLU A 175 5.86 0.98 -16.60
CA GLU A 175 6.41 -0.36 -16.80
C GLU A 175 5.92 -1.31 -15.72
N GLN A 176 5.92 -0.88 -14.45
CA GLN A 176 5.45 -1.68 -13.32
C GLN A 176 3.94 -1.95 -13.39
N MET A 177 3.14 -0.98 -13.83
CA MET A 177 1.71 -1.21 -14.04
C MET A 177 1.45 -2.26 -15.14
N GLY A 178 2.22 -2.24 -16.23
CA GLY A 178 2.15 -3.29 -17.25
C GLY A 178 2.53 -4.68 -16.72
N ARG A 179 3.43 -4.76 -15.73
CA ARG A 179 3.76 -6.02 -15.03
C ARG A 179 2.60 -6.49 -14.16
N VAL A 180 1.90 -5.59 -13.45
CA VAL A 180 0.69 -5.92 -12.70
C VAL A 180 -0.44 -6.41 -13.62
N GLU A 181 -0.63 -5.77 -14.77
CA GLU A 181 -1.62 -6.20 -15.77
C GLU A 181 -1.30 -7.60 -16.30
N THR A 182 -0.03 -7.86 -16.63
CA THR A 182 0.44 -9.19 -17.05
C THR A 182 0.18 -10.24 -15.96
N ALA A 183 0.53 -9.93 -14.70
CA ALA A 183 0.29 -10.83 -13.57
C ALA A 183 -1.20 -11.17 -13.40
N GLN A 184 -2.08 -10.19 -13.57
CA GLN A 184 -3.53 -10.41 -13.52
C GLN A 184 -4.04 -11.30 -14.67
N GLN A 185 -3.44 -11.20 -15.86
CA GLN A 185 -3.79 -12.03 -17.03
C GLN A 185 -3.28 -13.46 -16.92
N GLU A 186 -2.09 -13.67 -16.34
CA GLU A 186 -1.47 -14.99 -16.17
C GLU A 186 -2.03 -15.79 -14.99
N ALA A 187 -2.67 -15.11 -14.03
CA ALA A 187 -3.23 -15.77 -12.87
C ALA A 187 -4.38 -16.73 -13.25
N LYS A 188 -4.32 -17.96 -12.70
CA LYS A 188 -5.38 -18.97 -12.91
C LYS A 188 -6.72 -18.58 -12.30
N GLN A 189 -6.68 -17.73 -11.28
CA GLN A 189 -7.83 -17.19 -10.57
C GLN A 189 -7.69 -15.68 -10.43
N ARG A 190 -8.80 -14.99 -10.17
CA ARG A 190 -8.79 -13.53 -10.04
C ARG A 190 -7.99 -13.10 -8.80
N ILE A 191 -6.80 -12.56 -9.00
CA ILE A 191 -6.01 -11.89 -7.96
C ILE A 191 -6.66 -10.56 -7.60
N VAL A 192 -6.80 -10.28 -6.30
CA VAL A 192 -7.19 -8.96 -5.82
C VAL A 192 -5.96 -8.06 -5.71
N LEU A 193 -5.93 -6.97 -6.47
CA LEU A 193 -4.86 -5.98 -6.45
C LEU A 193 -5.11 -4.95 -5.35
N CYS A 194 -4.09 -4.66 -4.56
CA CYS A 194 -4.14 -3.72 -3.43
C CYS A 194 -2.96 -2.76 -3.49
N ASP A 195 -3.17 -1.60 -4.11
CA ASP A 195 -2.17 -0.53 -4.13
C ASP A 195 -2.29 0.36 -2.88
N LEU A 196 -1.22 0.44 -2.11
CA LEU A 196 -1.13 1.31 -0.94
C LEU A 196 -1.15 2.79 -1.35
N ASN A 197 -0.55 3.14 -2.50
CA ASN A 197 -0.61 4.49 -3.04
C ASN A 197 -2.05 4.92 -3.33
N TRP A 198 -2.83 4.03 -3.94
CA TRP A 198 -4.25 4.23 -4.19
C TRP A 198 -5.06 4.44 -2.91
N THR A 199 -4.72 3.69 -1.86
CA THR A 199 -5.38 3.79 -0.55
C THR A 199 -5.15 5.14 0.12
N ARG A 200 -3.96 5.75 -0.06
CA ARG A 200 -3.63 7.10 0.45
C ARG A 200 -4.42 8.23 -0.23
N LEU A 201 -5.06 7.95 -1.37
CA LEU A 201 -5.88 8.91 -2.10
C LEU A 201 -7.36 8.90 -1.68
N ASP A 202 -7.76 8.06 -0.73
CA ASP A 202 -9.17 7.89 -0.34
C ASP A 202 -9.85 9.22 0.03
N LYS A 203 -9.23 10.01 0.92
CA LYS A 203 -9.83 11.27 1.38
C LYS A 203 -9.89 12.34 0.30
N VAL A 204 -8.88 12.42 -0.58
CA VAL A 204 -8.89 13.34 -1.72
C VAL A 204 -9.99 12.95 -2.71
N ARG A 205 -10.14 11.66 -3.02
CA ARG A 205 -11.22 11.16 -3.90
C ARG A 205 -12.60 11.45 -3.31
N TYR A 206 -12.76 11.22 -2.01
CA TYR A 206 -13.99 11.51 -1.29
C TYR A 206 -14.32 13.02 -1.34
N ALA A 207 -13.34 13.89 -1.08
CA ALA A 207 -13.51 15.34 -1.18
C ALA A 207 -13.93 15.80 -2.59
N ILE A 208 -13.34 15.23 -3.63
CA ILE A 208 -13.73 15.54 -5.02
C ILE A 208 -15.16 15.07 -5.30
N ALA A 209 -15.52 13.84 -4.89
CA ALA A 209 -16.85 13.30 -5.11
C ALA A 209 -17.95 14.16 -4.45
N GLN A 210 -17.69 14.66 -3.23
CA GLN A 210 -18.64 15.49 -2.48
C GLN A 210 -19.10 16.74 -3.22
N PHE A 211 -18.27 17.33 -4.09
CA PHE A 211 -18.69 18.49 -4.88
C PHE A 211 -19.91 18.20 -5.74
N PHE A 212 -20.10 16.96 -6.16
CA PHE A 212 -21.10 16.57 -7.13
C PHE A 212 -22.25 15.73 -6.54
N ASP A 213 -22.20 15.41 -5.24
CA ASP A 213 -23.30 14.76 -4.53
C ASP A 213 -24.54 15.66 -4.45
N HIS A 214 -24.35 16.99 -4.51
CA HIS A 214 -25.46 17.94 -4.51
C HIS A 214 -26.09 18.05 -5.91
N PRO A 215 -27.43 17.92 -6.07
CA PRO A 215 -28.09 17.99 -7.38
C PRO A 215 -27.76 19.25 -8.19
N ALA A 216 -27.60 20.39 -7.52
CA ALA A 216 -27.22 21.64 -8.17
C ALA A 216 -25.81 21.60 -8.81
N SER A 217 -24.91 20.75 -8.32
CA SER A 217 -23.55 20.63 -8.84
C SER A 217 -23.37 19.45 -9.82
N HIS A 218 -24.29 18.48 -9.81
CA HIS A 218 -24.17 17.23 -10.57
C HIS A 218 -23.98 17.44 -12.09
N HIS A 219 -24.61 18.48 -12.66
CA HIS A 219 -24.52 18.76 -14.10
C HIS A 219 -23.12 19.21 -14.56
N HIS A 220 -22.27 19.70 -13.65
CA HIS A 220 -20.91 20.13 -13.99
C HIS A 220 -19.99 18.97 -14.39
N PHE A 221 -20.31 17.71 -14.05
CA PHE A 221 -19.55 16.54 -14.52
C PHE A 221 -19.43 16.50 -16.04
N ALA A 222 -20.54 16.80 -16.72
CA ALA A 222 -20.61 16.86 -18.18
C ALA A 222 -20.12 18.21 -18.72
N GLN A 223 -19.46 19.05 -17.93
CA GLN A 223 -18.93 20.34 -18.37
C GLN A 223 -17.47 20.53 -17.95
N ILE A 224 -16.81 19.48 -17.45
CA ILE A 224 -15.39 19.57 -17.11
C ILE A 224 -14.58 19.79 -18.39
N GLU A 225 -13.76 20.83 -18.36
CA GLU A 225 -12.91 21.25 -19.48
C GLU A 225 -11.44 20.98 -19.19
N SER A 226 -11.02 21.10 -17.93
CA SER A 226 -9.66 20.77 -17.53
C SER A 226 -9.56 20.29 -16.09
N VAL A 227 -8.53 19.48 -15.83
CA VAL A 227 -8.14 19.06 -14.49
C VAL A 227 -6.67 19.36 -14.30
N ARG A 228 -6.35 19.99 -13.17
CA ARG A 228 -5.00 20.30 -12.76
C ARG A 228 -4.70 19.63 -11.44
N VAL A 229 -3.55 18.96 -11.36
CA VAL A 229 -3.07 18.32 -10.14
C VAL A 229 -1.66 18.79 -9.84
N ASP A 230 -1.50 19.45 -8.70
CA ASP A 230 -0.21 19.78 -8.12
C ASP A 230 0.19 18.65 -7.17
N PHE A 231 1.42 18.15 -7.30
CA PHE A 231 1.93 17.02 -6.51
C PHE A 231 3.39 17.23 -6.09
N ALA A 232 3.78 16.64 -4.97
CA ALA A 232 5.15 16.70 -4.49
C ALA A 232 6.12 15.82 -5.31
N PRO A 233 7.42 16.16 -5.35
CA PRO A 233 8.43 15.27 -5.94
C PRO A 233 8.30 13.84 -5.39
N GLY A 234 8.25 12.86 -6.29
CA GLY A 234 8.04 11.45 -5.93
C GLY A 234 6.57 11.00 -5.79
N PHE A 235 5.58 11.86 -6.06
CA PHE A 235 4.15 11.53 -5.99
C PHE A 235 3.42 11.63 -7.34
N LYS A 236 4.17 11.63 -8.45
CA LYS A 236 3.60 11.69 -9.80
C LYS A 236 2.63 10.53 -10.08
N SER A 237 2.93 9.32 -9.61
CA SER A 237 2.05 8.16 -9.75
C SER A 237 0.72 8.37 -9.02
N SER A 238 0.73 9.00 -7.84
CA SER A 238 -0.48 9.36 -7.09
C SER A 238 -1.36 10.33 -7.89
N ALA A 239 -0.76 11.35 -8.53
CA ALA A 239 -1.48 12.27 -9.41
C ALA A 239 -2.08 11.56 -10.65
N ILE A 240 -1.32 10.64 -11.27
CA ILE A 240 -1.79 9.83 -12.40
C ILE A 240 -2.96 8.94 -11.99
N LEU A 241 -2.87 8.25 -10.85
CA LEU A 241 -3.95 7.41 -10.31
C LEU A 241 -5.22 8.22 -10.07
N LEU A 242 -5.09 9.43 -9.52
CA LEU A 242 -6.23 10.31 -9.27
C LEU A 242 -6.93 10.74 -10.56
N VAL A 243 -6.16 11.14 -11.58
CA VAL A 243 -6.72 11.48 -12.90
C VAL A 243 -7.32 10.24 -13.58
N GLY A 244 -6.65 9.10 -13.50
CA GLY A 244 -7.14 7.84 -14.05
C GLY A 244 -8.47 7.42 -13.43
N TRP A 245 -8.64 7.63 -12.12
CA TRP A 245 -9.91 7.42 -11.44
C TRP A 245 -11.00 8.38 -11.92
N LEU A 246 -10.73 9.68 -11.99
CA LEU A 246 -11.69 10.65 -12.53
C LEU A 246 -12.12 10.28 -13.95
N ALA A 247 -11.15 9.96 -14.80
CA ALA A 247 -11.41 9.51 -16.16
C ALA A 247 -12.29 8.25 -16.19
N ALA A 248 -12.02 7.27 -15.33
CA ALA A 248 -12.81 6.05 -15.24
C ALA A 248 -14.25 6.30 -14.74
N GLN A 249 -14.44 7.15 -13.73
CA GLN A 249 -15.77 7.49 -13.21
C GLN A 249 -16.62 8.25 -14.23
N LEU A 250 -15.98 9.10 -15.05
CA LEU A 250 -16.64 9.97 -16.01
C LEU A 250 -16.61 9.44 -17.44
N ASN A 251 -16.16 8.19 -17.62
CA ASN A 251 -16.08 7.49 -18.90
C ASN A 251 -15.28 8.28 -19.96
N TRP A 252 -14.21 8.93 -19.53
CA TRP A 252 -13.29 9.63 -20.40
C TRP A 252 -12.38 8.64 -21.14
N LYS A 253 -12.11 8.93 -22.41
CA LYS A 253 -11.24 8.11 -23.25
C LYS A 253 -9.92 8.82 -23.50
N THR A 254 -8.81 8.10 -23.47
CA THR A 254 -7.51 8.68 -23.81
C THR A 254 -7.51 9.13 -25.27
N ASN A 255 -7.22 10.40 -25.52
CA ASN A 255 -6.84 10.87 -26.85
C ASN A 255 -5.36 10.51 -27.06
N GLN A 256 -4.95 10.17 -28.29
CA GLN A 256 -3.57 9.74 -28.57
C GLN A 256 -2.53 10.69 -27.94
N GLN A 257 -1.50 10.12 -27.30
CA GLN A 257 -0.45 10.86 -26.58
C GLN A 257 0.18 11.93 -27.49
N GLN A 258 0.07 13.21 -27.11
CA GLN A 258 0.94 14.23 -27.68
C GLN A 258 2.30 14.20 -26.96
N MET A 259 3.38 14.34 -27.73
CA MET A 259 4.78 14.25 -27.29
C MET A 259 5.23 15.34 -26.29
N ASN A 260 4.33 16.20 -25.80
CA ASN A 260 4.64 17.38 -24.98
C ASN A 260 4.27 17.25 -23.49
N GLY A 261 3.86 16.06 -23.02
CA GLY A 261 3.58 15.84 -21.60
C GLY A 261 2.19 16.30 -21.11
N SER A 262 1.37 16.93 -21.95
CA SER A 262 -0.05 17.14 -21.67
C SER A 262 -0.83 15.88 -22.05
N CYS A 263 -1.53 15.27 -21.08
CA CYS A 263 -2.48 14.20 -21.37
C CYS A 263 -3.81 14.85 -21.77
N ARG A 264 -4.41 14.39 -22.87
CA ARG A 264 -5.75 14.81 -23.27
C ARG A 264 -6.69 13.63 -23.20
N PHE A 265 -7.81 13.85 -22.55
CA PHE A 265 -8.93 12.93 -22.60
C PHE A 265 -10.01 13.47 -23.54
N LEU A 266 -10.91 12.57 -23.95
CA LEU A 266 -12.16 12.88 -24.62
C LEU A 266 -13.30 12.47 -23.72
N ASP A 267 -14.25 13.38 -23.51
CA ASP A 267 -15.50 13.04 -22.81
C ASP A 267 -16.43 12.18 -23.69
N ALA A 268 -17.62 11.86 -23.17
CA ALA A 268 -18.63 11.09 -23.89
C ALA A 268 -19.12 11.77 -25.20
N ASN A 269 -18.94 13.08 -25.33
CA ASN A 269 -19.32 13.90 -26.49
C ASN A 269 -18.12 14.24 -27.40
N ASN A 270 -16.97 13.57 -27.21
CA ASN A 270 -15.70 13.83 -27.90
C ASN A 270 -15.14 15.25 -27.71
N ARG A 271 -15.56 15.97 -26.67
CA ARG A 271 -14.90 17.22 -26.26
C ARG A 271 -13.60 16.89 -25.55
N LYS A 272 -12.60 17.74 -25.79
CA LYS A 272 -11.28 17.58 -25.19
C LYS A 272 -11.32 18.03 -23.74
N ILE A 273 -10.65 17.26 -22.89
CA ILE A 273 -10.37 17.59 -21.49
C ILE A 273 -8.87 17.69 -21.34
N ASP A 274 -8.39 18.86 -20.98
CA ASP A 274 -6.97 19.11 -20.79
C ASP A 274 -6.54 18.72 -19.37
N ILE A 275 -5.47 17.91 -19.27
CA ILE A 275 -4.89 17.51 -17.99
C ILE A 275 -3.53 18.16 -17.81
N GLU A 276 -3.36 18.88 -16.71
CA GLU A 276 -2.12 19.51 -16.31
C GLU A 276 -1.61 18.88 -14.99
N LEU A 277 -0.47 18.19 -15.04
CA LEU A 277 0.20 17.64 -13.87
C LEU A 277 1.41 18.51 -13.54
N ARG A 278 1.46 19.15 -12.37
CA ARG A 278 2.55 20.06 -11.98
C ARG A 278 3.27 19.56 -10.73
N GLU A 279 4.57 19.35 -10.85
CA GLU A 279 5.40 19.07 -9.68
C GLU A 279 5.65 20.37 -8.89
N ARG A 280 5.33 20.36 -7.60
CA ARG A 280 5.45 21.50 -6.67
C ARG A 280 5.95 21.00 -5.32
N SER A 281 6.80 21.75 -4.63
CA SER A 281 7.15 21.44 -3.24
C SER A 281 5.91 21.55 -2.34
N GLY A 282 5.73 20.60 -1.42
CA GLY A 282 4.60 20.60 -0.49
C GLY A 282 4.11 19.20 -0.15
N ALA A 283 2.79 19.07 0.02
CA ALA A 283 2.12 17.81 0.32
C ALA A 283 2.12 16.84 -0.87
N PRO A 284 1.93 15.53 -0.64
CA PRO A 284 1.82 14.51 -1.70
C PRO A 284 0.91 14.93 -2.85
N ILE A 285 -0.31 15.38 -2.53
CA ILE A 285 -1.24 16.07 -3.43
C ILE A 285 -1.43 17.48 -2.86
N GLY A 286 -0.93 18.49 -3.56
CA GLY A 286 -0.93 19.89 -3.10
C GLY A 286 -2.20 20.65 -3.48
N GLU A 287 -2.68 20.51 -4.71
CA GLU A 287 -3.94 21.11 -5.15
C GLU A 287 -4.53 20.25 -6.27
N VAL A 288 -5.83 20.01 -6.23
CA VAL A 288 -6.61 19.46 -7.34
C VAL A 288 -7.63 20.51 -7.73
N ALA A 289 -7.47 21.10 -8.93
CA ALA A 289 -8.41 22.05 -9.48
C ALA A 289 -9.12 21.44 -10.69
N ILE A 290 -10.46 21.43 -10.66
CA ILE A 290 -11.32 20.96 -11.74
C ILE A 290 -12.06 22.18 -12.28
N GLU A 291 -11.82 22.50 -13.55
CA GLU A 291 -12.41 23.66 -14.22
C GLU A 291 -13.60 23.22 -15.08
N SER A 292 -14.71 23.93 -14.91
CA SER A 292 -15.91 23.90 -15.74
C SER A 292 -16.44 25.35 -15.83
N SER A 293 -17.74 25.56 -16.07
CA SER A 293 -18.42 26.84 -15.76
C SER A 293 -18.27 27.27 -14.29
N THR A 294 -17.80 26.37 -13.43
CA THR A 294 -17.45 26.59 -12.03
C THR A 294 -16.11 25.91 -11.73
N ARG A 295 -15.28 26.55 -10.92
CA ARG A 295 -14.03 25.98 -10.43
C ARG A 295 -14.27 25.24 -9.13
N PHE A 296 -13.79 24.00 -9.06
CA PHE A 296 -13.77 23.18 -7.84
C PHE A 296 -12.31 22.94 -7.44
N CYS A 297 -11.99 23.13 -6.16
CA CYS A 297 -10.63 23.02 -5.67
C CYS A 297 -10.56 22.20 -4.38
N VAL A 298 -9.66 21.21 -4.34
CA VAL A 298 -9.28 20.46 -3.14
C VAL A 298 -7.81 20.71 -2.85
N ARG A 299 -7.47 21.10 -1.63
CA ARG A 299 -6.07 21.30 -1.19
C ARG A 299 -5.90 20.95 0.28
N PRO A 300 -4.71 20.58 0.75
CA PRO A 300 -4.44 20.46 2.18
C PRO A 300 -4.69 21.80 2.88
N ALA A 301 -5.32 21.73 4.04
CA ALA A 301 -5.46 22.88 4.91
C ALA A 301 -4.13 23.25 5.58
N GLN A 302 -3.99 24.50 6.01
CA GLN A 302 -2.78 24.97 6.69
C GLN A 302 -2.51 24.25 8.02
N CYS A 303 -3.53 23.68 8.65
CA CYS A 303 -3.41 22.92 9.90
C CYS A 303 -2.89 21.48 9.71
N GLY A 304 -2.66 21.01 8.48
CA GLY A 304 -2.04 19.72 8.18
C GLY A 304 -3.00 18.51 8.15
N ASP A 305 -3.98 18.45 9.05
CA ASP A 305 -4.82 17.26 9.24
C ASP A 305 -6.18 17.29 8.52
N LEU A 306 -6.42 18.35 7.74
CA LEU A 306 -7.69 18.57 7.04
C LEU A 306 -7.46 18.90 5.57
N LEU A 307 -8.47 18.62 4.75
CA LEU A 307 -8.59 19.12 3.38
C LEU A 307 -9.49 20.35 3.39
N GLU A 308 -9.08 21.39 2.67
CA GLU A 308 -9.93 22.50 2.31
C GLU A 308 -10.53 22.23 0.93
N ILE A 309 -11.86 22.27 0.84
CA ILE A 309 -12.60 22.21 -0.41
C ILE A 309 -13.25 23.55 -0.69
N SER A 310 -13.24 23.99 -1.95
CA SER A 310 -13.91 25.23 -2.34
C SER A 310 -14.52 25.14 -3.73
N ARG A 311 -15.57 25.93 -3.92
CA ARG A 311 -16.26 26.08 -5.20
C ARG A 311 -16.46 27.57 -5.49
N SER A 312 -16.13 28.00 -6.70
CA SER A 312 -16.35 29.39 -7.15
C SER A 312 -16.83 29.43 -8.59
N GLY A 313 -18.00 30.03 -8.81
CA GLY A 313 -18.47 30.41 -10.15
C GLY A 313 -17.77 31.68 -10.65
N GLU A 314 -18.04 32.08 -11.90
CA GLU A 314 -17.41 33.26 -12.56
C GLU A 314 -17.57 34.59 -11.78
N HIS A 315 -18.57 34.68 -10.89
CA HIS A 315 -18.89 35.90 -10.13
C HIS A 315 -19.08 35.66 -8.61
N GLU A 316 -18.68 34.49 -8.10
CA GLU A 316 -18.84 34.14 -6.68
C GLU A 316 -17.50 34.02 -5.97
N SER A 317 -17.41 34.58 -4.76
CA SER A 317 -16.27 34.35 -3.87
C SER A 317 -16.27 32.90 -3.37
N ALA A 318 -15.16 32.19 -3.50
CA ALA A 318 -14.99 30.86 -2.96
C ALA A 318 -15.23 30.83 -1.44
N ILE A 319 -16.15 30.00 -0.97
CA ILE A 319 -16.33 29.72 0.45
C ILE A 319 -15.65 28.39 0.75
N PRO A 320 -14.53 28.39 1.50
CA PRO A 320 -13.84 27.17 1.86
C PRO A 320 -14.64 26.39 2.90
N GLN A 321 -14.72 25.06 2.72
CA GLN A 321 -15.22 24.11 3.70
C GLN A 321 -14.11 23.13 4.07
N MET A 322 -14.15 22.64 5.30
CA MET A 322 -13.12 21.77 5.85
C MET A 322 -13.60 20.32 5.89
N MET A 323 -12.73 19.39 5.54
CA MET A 323 -12.97 17.95 5.58
C MET A 323 -11.81 17.22 6.26
N PRO A 324 -12.05 16.05 6.87
CA PRO A 324 -10.97 15.20 7.38
C PRO A 324 -9.98 14.82 6.29
N ALA A 325 -8.67 15.00 6.53
CA ALA A 325 -7.62 14.44 5.68
C ALA A 325 -7.23 13.03 6.16
N GLN A 326 -6.47 12.32 5.32
CA GLN A 326 -5.82 11.08 5.73
C GLN A 326 -4.51 11.45 6.42
N SER A 327 -4.24 10.90 7.61
CA SER A 327 -2.92 11.06 8.21
C SER A 327 -1.88 10.42 7.28
N ASN A 328 -0.78 11.13 7.02
CA ASN A 328 0.34 10.59 6.25
C ASN A 328 1.30 9.76 7.12
N ASP A 329 0.96 9.50 8.38
CA ASP A 329 1.77 8.66 9.24
C ASP A 329 1.75 7.19 8.78
N PRO A 330 2.91 6.57 8.54
CA PRO A 330 3.00 5.15 8.17
C PRO A 330 2.72 4.19 9.35
N GLY A 331 2.06 4.64 10.41
CA GLY A 331 1.95 3.90 11.67
C GLY A 331 0.63 4.07 12.44
N GLY A 332 -0.44 4.49 11.78
CA GLY A 332 -1.80 4.50 12.33
C GLY A 332 -2.56 3.22 12.02
#